data_AF-A0A2I1FZK4-F1
#
_entry.id   AF-A0A2I1FZK4-F1
#
_cell.length_a   1.000
_cell.length_b   1.000
_cell.length_c   1.000
_cell.angle_alpha   90.00
_cell.angle_beta   90.00
_cell.angle_gamma   90.00
#
_symmetry.space_group_name_H-M   'P 1'
#
loop_
_entity.id
_entity.type
_entity.pdbx_description
1 polymer ?
#
loop_
_entity_poly.entity_id
_entity_poly.type
_entity_poly.pdbx_seq_one_letter_code
_entity_poly.pdbx_strand_id
1 'polypeptide(L)'
;MSEREGHSLHEFIDGDEPLRPIIDFDLPQEVLDTIEPKLTRKEILDSLILAFRKTCLEIFPKWDYKTLTIASSSDAKKMSLHISTFGMRLPNIARVAVFTELVRKKLLTALQGNSIIDNIANKRSFSLRMLGSSKFDEKTGEHVRVKKPVHLKDGTLFDFMIRPPNDESEVVKSSLLDIPKAEMEGCSSINNVTTDAEFELVETLLQEASIETLLKMANFLK
;
A
#
# COMPACT_ATOMS: atom_id res chain seq x y z
N MET A 1 13.89 26.38 -17.01
CA MET A 1 12.98 25.21 -17.08
C MET A 1 11.76 25.52 -16.21
N SER A 2 10.89 26.37 -16.73
CA SER A 2 9.60 26.79 -16.15
C SER A 2 8.52 26.36 -17.14
N GLU A 3 7.32 26.00 -16.66
CA GLU A 3 6.18 25.34 -17.37
C GLU A 3 5.93 23.85 -17.05
N ARG A 4 6.06 23.42 -15.79
CA ARG A 4 5.40 22.19 -15.30
C ARG A 4 4.67 22.37 -13.95
N GLU A 5 4.44 23.60 -13.51
CA GLU A 5 3.59 23.87 -12.36
C GLU A 5 2.12 23.81 -12.79
N GLY A 6 1.55 22.60 -12.86
CA GLY A 6 0.12 22.47 -13.20
C GLY A 6 -0.36 21.12 -13.72
N HIS A 7 0.49 20.11 -13.86
CA HIS A 7 0.05 18.82 -14.42
C HIS A 7 0.38 17.67 -13.46
N SER A 8 -0.67 16.95 -13.03
CA SER A 8 -0.53 15.72 -12.26
C SER A 8 -0.08 14.60 -13.18
N LEU A 9 1.24 14.39 -13.30
CA LEU A 9 1.79 13.28 -14.06
C LEU A 9 1.64 11.98 -13.27
N HIS A 10 1.20 10.94 -13.95
CA HIS A 10 1.05 9.60 -13.40
C HIS A 10 1.74 8.58 -14.30
N GLU A 11 2.39 7.60 -13.68
CA GLU A 11 2.81 6.34 -14.29
C GLU A 11 1.62 5.39 -14.25
N PHE A 12 1.19 4.90 -15.41
CA PHE A 12 0.13 3.90 -15.52
C PHE A 12 0.73 2.50 -15.53
N ILE A 13 0.22 1.64 -14.66
CA ILE A 13 0.68 0.27 -14.48
C ILE A 13 -0.45 -0.67 -14.80
N ASP A 14 -0.23 -1.53 -15.77
CA ASP A 14 -1.12 -2.59 -16.20
C ASP A 14 -0.35 -3.87 -16.54
N GLY A 15 -1.08 -4.95 -16.79
CA GLY A 15 -0.54 -6.24 -17.20
C GLY A 15 0.30 -6.94 -16.12
N ASP A 16 0.92 -8.05 -16.52
CA ASP A 16 1.67 -8.94 -15.63
C ASP A 16 3.19 -8.78 -15.77
N GLU A 17 3.65 -7.61 -16.22
CA GLU A 17 5.08 -7.33 -16.32
C GLU A 17 5.72 -7.07 -14.95
N PRO A 18 7.00 -7.45 -14.75
CA PRO A 18 7.72 -7.17 -13.52
C PRO A 18 7.78 -5.68 -13.20
N LEU A 19 7.69 -5.37 -11.91
CA LEU A 19 7.69 -4.01 -11.39
C LEU A 19 8.32 -3.96 -10.00
N ARG A 20 8.85 -2.80 -9.62
CA ARG A 20 9.40 -2.57 -8.29
C ARG A 20 8.30 -2.71 -7.23
N PRO A 21 8.62 -3.25 -6.05
CA PRO A 21 7.67 -3.26 -4.93
C PRO A 21 7.31 -1.83 -4.54
N ILE A 22 6.06 -1.62 -4.12
CA ILE A 22 5.55 -0.31 -3.74
C ILE A 22 4.53 -0.46 -2.61
N ILE A 23 4.65 0.41 -1.61
CA ILE A 23 3.66 0.60 -0.55
C ILE A 23 3.13 2.03 -0.66
N ASP A 24 1.80 2.17 -0.71
CA ASP A 24 1.12 3.45 -0.52
C ASP A 24 0.55 3.52 0.90
N PHE A 25 1.09 4.44 1.70
CA PHE A 25 0.74 4.65 3.09
C PHE A 25 0.06 6.01 3.23
N ASP A 26 -1.18 6.00 3.70
CA ASP A 26 -2.00 7.18 3.88
C ASP A 26 -2.67 7.11 5.26
N LEU A 27 -2.10 7.85 6.23
CA LEU A 27 -2.63 7.95 7.59
C LEU A 27 -3.18 9.35 7.85
N PRO A 28 -4.51 9.52 8.00
CA PRO A 28 -5.10 10.78 8.46
C PRO A 28 -4.58 11.16 9.85
N GLN A 29 -4.37 12.46 10.08
CA GLN A 29 -3.90 12.97 11.37
C GLN A 29 -4.89 12.66 12.49
N GLU A 30 -6.20 12.71 12.21
CA GLU A 30 -7.25 12.34 13.16
C GLU A 30 -7.15 10.88 13.61
N VAL A 31 -6.77 9.96 12.72
CA VAL A 31 -6.56 8.55 13.07
C VAL A 31 -5.28 8.40 13.89
N LEU A 32 -4.19 9.07 13.47
CA LEU A 32 -2.93 9.10 14.22
C LEU A 32 -3.15 9.56 15.67
N ASP A 33 -3.94 10.61 15.88
CA ASP A 33 -4.19 11.19 17.20
C ASP A 33 -4.95 10.24 18.15
N THR A 34 -5.59 9.19 17.62
CA THR A 34 -6.32 8.17 18.41
C THR A 34 -5.47 6.95 18.79
N ILE A 35 -4.28 6.79 18.22
CA ILE A 35 -3.41 5.64 18.48
C ILE A 35 -2.75 5.79 19.85
N GLU A 36 -2.90 4.76 20.70
CA GLU A 36 -2.24 4.67 22.00
C GLU A 36 -1.27 3.47 22.06
N PRO A 37 -0.04 3.64 22.58
CA PRO A 37 0.53 4.90 23.05
C PRO A 37 0.75 5.90 21.89
N LYS A 38 0.69 7.20 22.19
CA LYS A 38 0.94 8.25 21.18
C LYS A 38 2.23 8.01 20.41
N LEU A 39 2.10 7.97 19.08
CA LEU A 39 3.22 7.83 18.16
C LEU A 39 3.49 9.16 17.43
N THR A 40 4.76 9.49 17.28
CA THR A 40 5.20 10.57 16.39
C THR A 40 5.19 10.09 14.94
N ARG A 41 5.02 11.02 14.00
CA ARG A 41 5.16 10.73 12.55
C ARG A 41 6.52 10.12 12.21
N LYS A 42 7.58 10.47 12.96
CA LYS A 42 8.92 9.90 12.80
C LYS A 42 8.96 8.43 13.19
N GLU A 43 8.38 8.06 14.33
CA GLU A 43 8.34 6.66 14.79
C GLU A 43 7.54 5.79 13.82
N ILE A 44 6.46 6.32 13.25
CA ILE A 44 5.67 5.63 12.23
C ILE A 44 6.50 5.42 10.95
N LEU A 45 7.19 6.46 10.48
CA LEU A 45 8.07 6.34 9.32
C LEU A 45 9.18 5.30 9.57
N ASP A 46 9.83 5.36 10.73
CA ASP A 46 10.91 4.43 11.09
C ASP A 46 10.38 2.98 11.19
N SER A 47 9.14 2.79 11.68
CA SER A 47 8.45 1.50 11.70
C SER A 47 8.13 0.97 10.29
N LEU A 48 7.62 1.82 9.40
CA LEU A 48 7.33 1.48 8.01
C LEU A 48 8.61 1.08 7.26
N ILE A 49 9.68 1.84 7.42
CA ILE A 49 10.99 1.54 6.82
C ILE A 49 11.48 0.19 7.34
N LEU A 50 11.36 -0.09 8.64
CA LEU A 50 11.79 -1.36 9.22
C LEU A 50 10.99 -2.55 8.67
N ALA A 51 9.67 -2.43 8.60
CA ALA A 51 8.79 -3.47 8.06
C ALA A 51 9.07 -3.75 6.57
N PHE A 52 9.23 -2.70 5.77
CA PHE A 52 9.60 -2.80 4.36
C PHE A 52 10.95 -3.50 4.19
N ARG A 53 12.00 -3.01 4.87
CA ARG A 53 13.35 -3.59 4.81
C ARG A 53 13.39 -5.06 5.22
N LYS A 54 12.71 -5.42 6.31
CA LYS A 54 12.61 -6.83 6.75
C LYS A 54 12.00 -7.70 5.65
N THR A 55 10.90 -7.24 5.06
CA THR A 55 10.23 -7.97 3.98
C THR A 55 11.14 -8.11 2.76
N CYS A 56 11.85 -7.06 2.35
CA CYS A 56 12.82 -7.13 1.25
C CYS A 56 13.90 -8.18 1.51
N LEU A 57 14.49 -8.20 2.71
CA LEU A 57 15.55 -9.15 3.06
C LEU A 57 15.05 -10.59 3.19
N GLU A 58 13.79 -10.79 3.61
CA GLU A 58 13.17 -12.13 3.67
C GLU A 58 12.94 -12.71 2.27
N ILE A 59 12.53 -11.90 1.29
CA ILE A 59 12.28 -12.37 -0.08
C ILE A 59 13.54 -12.36 -0.96
N PHE A 60 14.49 -11.46 -0.68
CA PHE A 60 15.71 -11.28 -1.45
C PHE A 60 16.88 -10.93 -0.51
N PRO A 61 17.57 -11.94 0.07
CA PRO A 61 18.62 -11.71 1.06
C PRO A 61 19.81 -10.87 0.59
N LYS A 62 20.01 -10.73 -0.73
CA LYS A 62 21.07 -9.91 -1.34
C LYS A 62 20.66 -8.44 -1.53
N TRP A 63 19.43 -8.07 -1.19
CA TRP A 63 18.91 -6.72 -1.37
C TRP A 63 19.76 -5.68 -0.63
N ASP A 64 20.19 -4.63 -1.34
CA ASP A 64 20.93 -3.51 -0.77
C ASP A 64 19.97 -2.43 -0.26
N TYR A 65 20.06 -2.11 1.03
CA TYR A 65 19.22 -1.10 1.68
C TYR A 65 19.39 0.31 1.11
N LYS A 66 20.51 0.60 0.46
CA LYS A 66 20.75 1.89 -0.23
C LYS A 66 19.81 2.10 -1.42
N THR A 67 19.16 1.04 -1.89
CA THR A 67 18.21 1.11 -2.99
C THR A 67 16.79 1.46 -2.54
N LEU A 68 16.57 1.74 -1.25
CA LEU A 68 15.30 2.18 -0.71
C LEU A 68 14.97 3.60 -1.18
N THR A 69 13.73 3.82 -1.64
CA THR A 69 13.25 5.14 -2.05
C THR A 69 11.95 5.48 -1.34
N ILE A 70 11.82 6.74 -0.94
CA ILE A 70 10.66 7.23 -0.19
C ILE A 70 10.24 8.56 -0.78
N ALA A 71 8.95 8.68 -1.09
CA ALA A 71 8.35 9.92 -1.57
C ALA A 71 7.18 10.32 -0.66
N SER A 72 7.21 11.56 -0.17
CA SER A 72 6.20 12.12 0.71
C SER A 72 5.32 13.11 -0.01
N SER A 73 4.01 12.98 0.21
CA SER A 73 3.01 14.01 -0.06
C SER A 73 2.24 14.40 1.20
N SER A 74 2.92 14.26 2.35
CA SER A 74 2.37 14.56 3.66
C SER A 74 2.09 16.05 3.83
N ASP A 75 1.05 16.38 4.59
CA ASP A 75 0.72 17.74 5.03
C ASP A 75 0.27 17.71 6.50
N ALA A 76 -0.27 18.81 7.02
CA ALA A 76 -0.77 18.85 8.39
C ALA A 76 -1.95 17.87 8.64
N LYS A 77 -2.74 17.55 7.61
CA LYS A 77 -3.95 16.74 7.72
C LYS A 77 -3.69 15.24 7.56
N LYS A 78 -2.64 14.84 6.85
CA LYS A 78 -2.31 13.43 6.65
C LYS A 78 -0.81 13.17 6.45
N MET A 79 -0.37 12.01 6.92
CA MET A 79 0.92 11.43 6.59
C MET A 79 0.73 10.54 5.36
N SER A 80 1.32 10.93 4.24
CA SER A 80 1.16 10.30 2.93
C SER A 80 2.53 9.98 2.37
N LEU A 81 2.85 8.70 2.24
CA LEU A 81 4.14 8.18 1.86
C LEU A 81 4.01 7.08 0.82
N HIS A 82 4.87 7.13 -0.18
CA HIS A 82 5.13 6.00 -1.04
C HIS A 82 6.53 5.46 -0.74
N ILE A 83 6.65 4.15 -0.51
CA ILE A 83 7.91 3.48 -0.20
C ILE A 83 8.15 2.40 -1.25
N SER A 84 9.32 2.44 -1.90
CA SER A 84 9.70 1.50 -2.95
C SER A 84 11.19 1.16 -2.86
N THR A 85 11.67 0.34 -3.78
CA THR A 85 13.10 0.11 -3.98
C THR A 85 13.42 -0.15 -5.44
N PHE A 86 14.56 0.38 -5.91
CA PHE A 86 15.09 0.08 -7.24
C PHE A 86 16.07 -1.10 -7.27
N GLY A 87 16.30 -1.77 -6.14
CA GLY A 87 17.25 -2.88 -6.03
C GLY A 87 16.69 -4.23 -6.44
N MET A 88 15.38 -4.30 -6.73
CA MET A 88 14.71 -5.53 -7.13
C MET A 88 13.35 -5.26 -7.78
N ARG A 89 12.86 -6.23 -8.55
CA ARG A 89 11.51 -6.29 -9.10
C ARG A 89 10.77 -7.51 -8.58
N LEU A 90 9.46 -7.40 -8.49
CA LEU A 90 8.55 -8.51 -8.26
C LEU A 90 7.96 -8.97 -9.60
N PRO A 91 7.61 -10.26 -9.76
CA PRO A 91 7.22 -10.82 -11.06
C PRO A 91 6.03 -10.13 -11.74
N ASN A 92 5.04 -9.67 -10.96
CA ASN A 92 3.84 -9.01 -11.46
C ASN A 92 3.09 -8.29 -10.33
N ILE A 93 2.00 -7.61 -10.69
CA ILE A 93 1.15 -6.83 -9.79
C ILE A 93 0.61 -7.70 -8.63
N ALA A 94 0.20 -8.93 -8.90
CA ALA A 94 -0.32 -9.82 -7.86
C ALA A 94 0.73 -10.14 -6.78
N ARG A 95 2.00 -10.31 -7.18
CA ARG A 95 3.12 -10.49 -6.23
C ARG A 95 3.45 -9.22 -5.46
N VAL A 96 3.23 -8.04 -6.05
CA VAL A 96 3.29 -6.76 -5.30
C VAL A 96 2.17 -6.71 -4.26
N ALA A 97 0.96 -7.17 -4.58
CA ALA A 97 -0.13 -7.20 -3.63
C ALA A 97 0.19 -8.08 -2.42
N VAL A 98 0.76 -9.27 -2.63
CA VAL A 98 1.24 -10.15 -1.54
C VAL A 98 2.36 -9.49 -0.75
N PHE A 99 3.31 -8.83 -1.42
CA PHE A 99 4.38 -8.10 -0.74
C PHE A 99 3.82 -7.01 0.20
N THR A 100 2.82 -6.24 -0.25
CA THR A 100 2.15 -5.23 0.58
C THR A 100 1.54 -5.84 1.83
N GLU A 101 0.91 -7.01 1.71
CA GLU A 101 0.35 -7.76 2.83
C GLU A 101 1.42 -8.24 3.82
N LEU A 102 2.57 -8.69 3.33
CA LEU A 102 3.70 -9.07 4.18
C LEU A 102 4.26 -7.87 4.96
N VAL A 103 4.36 -6.70 4.32
CA VAL A 103 4.77 -5.46 5.01
C VAL A 103 3.72 -5.08 6.06
N ARG A 104 2.43 -5.09 5.71
CA ARG A 104 1.33 -4.72 6.61
C ARG A 104 1.34 -5.57 7.88
N LYS A 105 1.48 -6.89 7.76
CA LYS A 105 1.53 -7.83 8.90
C LYS A 105 2.69 -7.58 9.88
N LYS A 106 3.74 -6.87 9.45
CA LYS A 106 4.92 -6.57 10.28
C LYS A 106 4.82 -5.24 11.03
N LEU A 107 3.77 -4.46 10.81
CA LEU A 107 3.54 -3.20 11.52
C LEU A 107 2.85 -3.40 12.85
N LEU A 108 2.82 -2.35 13.67
CA LEU A 108 1.98 -2.30 14.86
C LEU A 108 0.51 -2.52 14.47
N THR A 109 -0.24 -3.29 15.25
CA THR A 109 -1.65 -3.64 14.97
C THR A 109 -2.50 -2.40 14.65
N ALA A 110 -2.27 -1.28 15.36
CA ALA A 110 -2.96 -0.01 15.14
C ALA A 110 -2.71 0.61 13.74
N LEU A 111 -1.66 0.20 13.03
CA LEU A 111 -1.28 0.67 11.70
C LEU A 111 -1.61 -0.34 10.58
N GLN A 112 -2.18 -1.51 10.91
CA GLN A 112 -2.48 -2.56 9.94
C GLN A 112 -3.83 -2.37 9.22
N GLY A 113 -4.56 -1.28 9.51
CA GLY A 113 -5.87 -1.02 8.91
C GLY A 113 -5.79 -0.84 7.39
N ASN A 114 -6.77 -1.37 6.66
CA ASN A 114 -6.85 -1.25 5.19
C ASN A 114 -6.98 0.20 4.71
N SER A 115 -7.46 1.10 5.57
CA SER A 115 -7.51 2.54 5.30
C SER A 115 -6.17 3.26 5.47
N ILE A 116 -5.15 2.58 6.04
CA ILE A 116 -3.83 3.14 6.35
C ILE A 116 -2.79 2.72 5.32
N ILE A 117 -2.81 1.45 4.90
CA ILE A 117 -1.98 0.93 3.80
C ILE A 117 -2.90 0.53 2.68
N ASP A 118 -2.90 1.33 1.62
CA ASP A 118 -3.65 0.99 0.41
C ASP A 118 -2.85 -0.06 -0.36
N ASN A 119 -3.48 -1.22 -0.55
CA ASN A 119 -2.96 -2.22 -1.45
C ASN A 119 -3.35 -1.86 -2.88
N ILE A 120 -2.72 -0.82 -3.41
CA ILE A 120 -2.95 -0.30 -4.77
C ILE A 120 -2.75 -1.37 -5.85
N ALA A 121 -1.96 -2.39 -5.55
CA ALA A 121 -1.69 -3.54 -6.39
C ALA A 121 -2.77 -4.64 -6.31
N ASN A 122 -3.76 -4.55 -5.43
CA ASN A 122 -4.90 -5.48 -5.39
C ASN A 122 -5.94 -5.19 -6.49
N LYS A 123 -5.48 -4.67 -7.63
CA LYS A 123 -6.26 -4.27 -8.81
C LYS A 123 -5.49 -4.75 -10.04
N ARG A 124 -6.18 -4.93 -11.17
CA ARG A 124 -5.53 -5.29 -12.44
C ARG A 124 -4.59 -4.21 -12.98
N SER A 125 -4.85 -2.96 -12.63
CA SER A 125 -4.07 -1.80 -13.06
C SER A 125 -4.24 -0.66 -12.07
N PHE A 126 -3.25 0.23 -11.98
CA PHE A 126 -3.32 1.43 -11.17
C PHE A 126 -2.44 2.55 -11.73
N SER A 127 -2.74 3.78 -11.33
CA SER A 127 -1.94 4.96 -11.69
C SER A 127 -1.20 5.47 -10.48
N LEU A 128 0.12 5.60 -10.59
CA LEU A 128 0.97 6.13 -9.52
C LEU A 128 1.43 7.53 -9.87
N ARG A 129 1.19 8.49 -8.97
CA ARG A 129 1.63 9.88 -9.19
C ARG A 129 3.16 10.01 -9.16
N MET A 130 3.71 10.71 -10.16
CA MET A 130 5.14 10.94 -10.31
C MET A 130 5.72 11.88 -9.26
N LEU A 131 7.01 11.71 -8.95
CA LEU A 131 7.76 12.64 -8.10
C LEU A 131 7.73 14.06 -8.70
N GLY A 132 7.68 15.07 -7.84
CA GLY A 132 7.56 16.48 -8.24
C GLY A 132 6.16 16.89 -8.70
N SER A 133 5.24 15.95 -8.93
CA SER A 133 3.88 16.25 -9.36
C SER A 133 3.00 16.64 -8.17
N SER A 134 2.18 17.67 -8.35
CA SER A 134 1.13 18.10 -7.43
C SER A 134 -0.17 17.31 -7.67
N LYS A 135 -1.07 17.32 -6.69
CA LYS A 135 -2.44 16.83 -6.82
C LYS A 135 -3.31 18.04 -7.14
N PHE A 136 -4.12 17.96 -8.19
CA PHE A 136 -5.14 18.96 -8.45
C PHE A 136 -6.29 18.81 -7.45
N ASP A 137 -6.67 19.90 -6.80
CA ASP A 137 -7.85 19.99 -5.94
C ASP A 137 -8.97 20.67 -6.74
N GLU A 138 -9.93 19.89 -7.19
CA GLU A 138 -11.06 20.38 -8.00
C GLU A 138 -11.92 21.42 -7.25
N LYS A 139 -11.94 21.38 -5.91
CA LYS A 139 -12.76 22.30 -5.11
C LYS A 139 -12.16 23.69 -5.06
N THR A 140 -10.84 23.78 -4.98
CA THR A 140 -10.13 25.07 -4.93
C THR A 140 -9.62 25.50 -6.31
N GLY A 141 -9.55 24.58 -7.27
CA GLY A 141 -8.89 24.80 -8.56
C GLY A 141 -7.37 24.88 -8.45
N GLU A 142 -6.78 24.46 -7.32
CA GLU A 142 -5.36 24.64 -7.03
C GLU A 142 -4.57 23.33 -7.05
N HIS A 143 -3.28 23.45 -7.27
CA HIS A 143 -2.33 22.34 -7.17
C HIS A 143 -1.76 22.25 -5.75
N VAL A 144 -2.15 21.20 -5.02
CA VAL A 144 -1.75 20.96 -3.64
C VAL A 144 -0.83 19.74 -3.51
N ARG A 145 -0.16 19.60 -2.36
CA ARG A 145 0.56 18.36 -1.96
C ARG A 145 1.54 17.84 -3.02
N VAL A 146 2.52 18.67 -3.41
CA VAL A 146 3.64 18.26 -4.26
C VAL A 146 4.32 17.03 -3.67
N LYS A 147 4.46 15.95 -4.45
CA LYS A 147 5.16 14.73 -4.04
C LYS A 147 6.67 15.01 -4.03
N LYS A 148 7.31 14.94 -2.87
CA LYS A 148 8.73 15.28 -2.67
C LYS A 148 9.51 14.06 -2.20
N PRO A 149 10.79 13.91 -2.56
CA PRO A 149 11.61 12.83 -2.03
C PRO A 149 11.87 13.07 -0.53
N VAL A 150 11.93 11.98 0.23
CA VAL A 150 12.41 12.00 1.61
C VAL A 150 13.89 11.59 1.56
N HIS A 151 14.80 12.55 1.74
CA HIS A 151 16.24 12.31 1.62
C HIS A 151 16.72 11.21 2.59
N LEU A 152 17.10 10.05 2.04
CA LEU A 152 18.12 9.20 2.66
C LEU A 152 19.49 9.85 2.34
N LYS A 153 20.41 9.79 3.30
CA LYS A 153 21.56 10.73 3.47
C LYS A 153 22.59 10.76 2.33
N ASP A 154 22.43 9.98 1.28
CA ASP A 154 23.43 9.64 0.26
C ASP A 154 23.18 10.26 -1.13
N GLY A 155 22.17 11.12 -1.28
CA GLY A 155 22.04 12.00 -2.46
C GLY A 155 21.91 11.28 -3.81
N THR A 156 21.67 9.97 -3.81
CA THR A 156 21.65 9.14 -5.02
C THR A 156 20.21 8.98 -5.53
N LEU A 157 19.95 9.69 -6.63
CA LEU A 157 18.91 9.58 -7.66
C LEU A 157 17.42 9.35 -7.31
N PHE A 158 16.64 10.21 -7.98
CA PHE A 158 15.23 10.53 -7.90
C PHE A 158 14.31 9.63 -8.75
N ASP A 159 14.65 8.36 -8.94
CA ASP A 159 13.81 7.48 -9.76
C ASP A 159 12.74 6.80 -8.89
N PHE A 160 11.54 7.39 -8.89
CA PHE A 160 10.35 6.80 -8.26
C PHE A 160 9.48 6.03 -9.26
N MET A 161 9.93 5.84 -10.51
CA MET A 161 9.21 4.96 -11.43
C MET A 161 9.25 3.54 -10.89
N ILE A 162 8.11 2.88 -10.89
CA ILE A 162 7.99 1.49 -10.45
C ILE A 162 8.16 0.52 -11.61
N ARG A 163 8.00 0.96 -12.86
CA ARG A 163 8.35 0.24 -14.07
C ARG A 163 9.20 1.14 -15.00
N PRO A 164 10.44 1.48 -14.61
CA PRO A 164 11.31 2.26 -15.48
C PRO A 164 11.67 1.49 -16.76
N PRO A 165 11.92 2.20 -17.87
CA PRO A 165 12.50 1.57 -19.05
C PRO A 165 13.89 1.03 -18.72
N ASN A 166 14.20 -0.18 -19.18
CA ASN A 166 15.50 -0.84 -19.00
C ASN A 166 15.90 -1.05 -17.53
N ASP A 167 14.94 -1.42 -16.68
CA ASP A 167 15.24 -1.82 -15.31
C ASP A 167 15.96 -3.19 -15.30
N GLU A 168 17.27 -3.16 -15.07
CA GLU A 168 18.14 -4.36 -14.99
C GLU A 168 18.13 -5.03 -13.61
N SER A 169 17.35 -4.52 -12.64
CA SER A 169 17.28 -5.14 -11.31
C SER A 169 16.67 -6.54 -11.36
N GLU A 170 17.11 -7.41 -10.45
CA GLU A 170 16.70 -8.81 -10.45
C GLU A 170 15.20 -8.97 -10.19
N VAL A 171 14.54 -9.84 -10.97
CA VAL A 171 13.16 -10.26 -10.67
C VAL A 171 13.21 -11.36 -9.63
N VAL A 172 12.76 -11.04 -8.42
CA VAL A 172 12.86 -11.90 -7.25
C VAL A 172 11.94 -13.10 -7.39
N LYS A 173 12.49 -14.28 -7.10
CA LYS A 173 11.76 -15.54 -6.98
C LYS A 173 11.80 -15.99 -5.53
N SER A 174 10.69 -15.78 -4.81
CA SER A 174 10.55 -16.19 -3.41
C SER A 174 9.23 -16.90 -3.21
N SER A 175 9.26 -18.03 -2.49
CA SER A 175 8.05 -18.76 -2.12
C SER A 175 7.16 -17.99 -1.13
N LEU A 176 7.71 -17.00 -0.43
CA LEU A 176 6.91 -16.10 0.43
C LEU A 176 5.94 -15.23 -0.37
N LEU A 177 6.18 -15.08 -1.68
CA LEU A 177 5.30 -14.36 -2.56
C LEU A 177 4.24 -15.28 -3.19
N ASP A 178 4.25 -16.59 -2.90
CA ASP A 178 3.33 -17.56 -3.49
C ASP A 178 1.88 -17.29 -3.11
N ILE A 179 1.08 -17.07 -4.14
CA ILE A 179 -0.37 -16.92 -4.03
C ILE A 179 -0.94 -18.34 -3.97
N PRO A 180 -1.69 -18.70 -2.90
CA PRO A 180 -2.37 -19.98 -2.85
C PRO A 180 -3.26 -20.16 -4.08
N LYS A 181 -3.29 -21.37 -4.64
CA LYS A 181 -4.02 -21.67 -5.88
C LYS A 181 -5.51 -21.27 -5.84
N ALA A 182 -6.12 -21.24 -4.64
CA ALA A 182 -7.50 -20.80 -4.43
C ALA A 182 -7.75 -19.31 -4.71
N GLU A 183 -6.72 -18.44 -4.65
CA GLU A 183 -6.85 -17.00 -4.92
C GLU A 183 -6.62 -16.67 -6.41
N MET A 184 -6.03 -17.57 -7.20
CA MET A 184 -5.90 -17.39 -8.66
C MET A 184 -7.26 -17.43 -9.38
N GLU A 185 -8.26 -18.09 -8.82
CA GLU A 185 -9.63 -18.12 -9.37
C GLU A 185 -10.44 -16.87 -8.99
N GLY A 186 -9.96 -16.08 -8.01
CA GLY A 186 -10.62 -14.86 -7.51
C GLY A 186 -10.40 -13.62 -8.39
N CYS A 187 -9.50 -13.66 -9.36
CA CYS A 187 -9.32 -12.55 -10.32
C CYS A 187 -10.26 -12.68 -11.53
N SER A 188 -11.47 -13.19 -11.31
CA SER A 188 -12.54 -13.10 -12.30
C SER A 188 -13.05 -11.65 -12.33
N SER A 189 -13.30 -11.20 -13.54
CA SER A 189 -13.87 -9.90 -13.89
C SER A 189 -14.98 -9.48 -12.93
N ILE A 190 -14.99 -8.21 -12.54
CA ILE A 190 -16.16 -7.54 -11.99
C ILE A 190 -17.27 -7.62 -13.05
N ASN A 191 -18.05 -8.69 -12.99
CA ASN A 191 -19.43 -8.75 -13.41
C ASN A 191 -20.16 -9.24 -12.15
N ASN A 192 -20.82 -8.29 -11.52
CA ASN A 192 -21.75 -8.35 -10.40
C ASN A 192 -22.86 -9.42 -10.52
N VAL A 193 -22.50 -10.70 -10.58
CA VAL A 193 -23.43 -11.80 -10.34
C VAL A 193 -23.09 -12.39 -8.99
N THR A 194 -23.69 -11.81 -7.96
CA THR A 194 -23.75 -12.39 -6.61
C THR A 194 -24.45 -13.74 -6.73
N THR A 195 -23.77 -14.81 -6.34
CA THR A 195 -24.40 -16.14 -6.35
C THR A 195 -25.24 -16.33 -5.10
N ASP A 196 -26.39 -17.01 -5.21
CA ASP A 196 -27.34 -17.21 -4.10
C ASP A 196 -26.68 -17.83 -2.85
N ALA A 197 -25.60 -18.59 -3.04
CA ALA A 197 -24.82 -19.19 -1.96
C ALA A 197 -24.04 -18.18 -1.10
N GLU A 198 -23.59 -17.05 -1.68
CA GLU A 198 -22.93 -15.98 -0.91
C GLU A 198 -23.93 -15.17 -0.09
N PHE A 199 -25.17 -15.02 -0.59
CA PHE A 199 -26.23 -14.33 0.13
C PHE A 199 -26.71 -15.14 1.34
N GLU A 200 -26.92 -16.45 1.15
CA GLU A 200 -27.25 -17.39 2.23
C GLU A 200 -26.18 -17.41 3.33
N LEU A 201 -24.89 -17.41 2.96
CA LEU A 201 -23.80 -17.39 3.94
C LEU A 201 -23.77 -16.09 4.77
N VAL A 202 -23.98 -14.93 4.13
CA VAL A 202 -24.03 -13.63 4.81
C VAL A 202 -25.27 -13.52 5.70
N GLU A 203 -26.43 -14.02 5.25
CA GLU A 203 -27.65 -14.04 6.04
C GLU A 203 -27.52 -14.94 7.28
N THR A 204 -26.88 -16.10 7.12
CA THR A 204 -26.59 -17.02 8.24
C THR A 204 -25.66 -16.37 9.27
N LEU A 205 -24.59 -15.72 8.83
CA LEU A 205 -23.65 -15.02 9.72
C LEU A 205 -24.29 -13.83 10.46
N LEU A 206 -25.22 -13.11 9.82
CA LEU A 206 -25.98 -12.03 10.45
C LEU A 206 -26.97 -12.55 11.50
N GLN A 207 -27.62 -13.70 11.25
CA GLN A 207 -28.48 -14.36 12.23
C GLN A 207 -27.70 -14.87 13.44
N GLU A 208 -26.54 -15.50 13.23
CA GLU A 208 -25.67 -15.96 14.32
C GLU A 208 -25.15 -14.80 15.18
N ALA A 209 -24.71 -13.70 14.56
CA ALA A 209 -24.26 -12.50 15.28
C ALA A 209 -25.39 -11.84 16.09
N SER A 210 -26.62 -11.87 15.58
CA SER A 210 -27.80 -11.35 16.29
C SER A 210 -28.14 -12.19 17.53
N ILE A 211 -28.10 -13.52 17.40
CA ILE A 211 -28.36 -14.47 18.50
C ILE A 211 -27.30 -14.36 19.60
N GLU A 212 -26.03 -14.27 19.23
CA GLU A 212 -24.94 -14.14 20.21
C GLU A 212 -25.03 -12.82 20.99
N THR A 213 -25.46 -11.74 20.32
CA THR A 213 -25.66 -10.44 20.97
C THR A 213 -26.85 -10.47 21.94
N LEU A 214 -27.95 -11.14 21.57
CA LEU A 214 -29.13 -11.30 22.44
C LEU A 214 -28.86 -12.21 23.66
N LEU A 215 -28.09 -13.29 23.50
CA LEU A 215 -27.69 -14.18 24.59
C LEU A 215 -26.76 -13.50 25.61
N LYS A 216 -25.86 -12.62 25.13
CA LYS A 216 -24.99 -11.82 26.02
C LYS A 216 -25.78 -10.78 26.83
N MET A 217 -26.83 -10.18 26.26
CA MET A 217 -27.71 -9.27 27.00
C MET A 217 -28.59 -9.98 28.03
N ALA A 218 -29.09 -11.19 27.72
CA ALA A 218 -29.92 -11.97 28.65
C ALA A 218 -29.16 -12.48 29.88
N ASN A 219 -27.85 -12.75 29.76
CA ASN A 219 -27.00 -13.18 30.87
C ASN A 219 -26.48 -12.02 31.73
N PHE A 220 -26.66 -10.77 31.32
CA PHE A 220 -26.32 -9.58 32.12
C PHE A 220 -27.48 -9.10 33.02
N LEU A 221 -28.68 -9.68 32.84
CA LEU A 221 -29.90 -9.33 33.58
C LEU A 221 -30.33 -10.40 34.60
N LYS A 222 -29.41 -11.30 35.00
CA LYS A 222 -29.57 -12.20 36.16
C LYS A 222 -28.48 -11.90 37.19
#